data_AF-A0A5R8NML7-F1
#
_entry.id   AF-A0A5R8NML7-F1
#
_cell.length_a   1.000
_cell.length_b   1.000
_cell.length_c   1.000
_cell.angle_alpha   90.00
_cell.angle_beta   90.00
_cell.angle_gamma   90.00
#
_symmetry.space_group_name_H-M   'P 1'
#
loop_
_entity.id
_entity.type
_entity.pdbx_description
1 polymer ?
#
loop_
_entity_poly.entity_id
_entity_poly.type
_entity_poly.pdbx_seq_one_letter_code
_entity_poly.pdbx_strand_id
1 'polypeptide(L)'
;MAELAERHGFRLAYTVELVAGRMISHPAMAQHIAEHDAAAVIVPSFEHAEAVRRTITGAAALITPMRIYPRGHRWPASETGGRL
;
A
#
# COMPACT_ATOMS: atom_id res chain seq x y z
N MET A 1 12.18 7.92 1.78
CA MET A 1 11.11 7.54 0.83
C MET A 1 11.34 8.05 -0.59
N ALA A 2 11.74 9.32 -0.79
CA ALA A 2 12.07 9.84 -2.12
C ALA A 2 13.15 9.02 -2.85
N GLU A 3 14.30 8.76 -2.21
CA GLU A 3 15.38 7.93 -2.79
C GLU A 3 14.94 6.50 -3.13
N LEU A 4 14.03 5.92 -2.34
CA LEU A 4 13.48 4.59 -2.60
C LEU A 4 12.55 4.63 -3.83
N ALA A 5 11.74 5.68 -3.97
CA ALA A 5 10.90 5.88 -5.15
C ALA A 5 11.73 5.99 -6.43
N GLU A 6 12.78 6.82 -6.40
CA GLU A 6 13.66 7.03 -7.55
C GLU A 6 14.36 5.74 -7.98
N ARG A 7 14.83 4.94 -7.02
CA ARG A 7 15.44 3.63 -7.29
C ARG A 7 14.52 2.68 -8.07
N HIS A 8 13.20 2.84 -7.91
CA HIS A 8 12.19 2.05 -8.60
C HIS A 8 11.62 2.75 -9.85
N GLY A 9 12.21 3.86 -10.29
CA GLY A 9 11.76 4.61 -11.47
C GLY A 9 10.48 5.42 -11.23
N PHE A 10 10.14 5.70 -9.97
CA PHE A 10 8.97 6.50 -9.59
C PHE A 10 9.37 7.86 -9.04
N ARG A 11 8.54 8.87 -9.28
CA ARG A 11 8.60 10.15 -8.57
C ARG A 11 7.68 10.09 -7.35
N LEU A 12 8.18 10.49 -6.18
CA LEU A 12 7.34 10.62 -4.98
C LEU A 12 6.32 11.74 -5.19
N ALA A 13 5.04 11.39 -5.29
CA ALA A 13 3.95 12.35 -5.46
C ALA A 13 3.43 12.89 -4.13
N TYR A 14 3.28 12.02 -3.13
CA TYR A 14 2.71 12.36 -1.82
C TYR A 14 3.16 11.37 -0.74
N THR A 15 3.15 11.79 0.52
CA THR A 15 3.45 10.93 1.69
C THR A 15 2.25 10.88 2.62
N VAL A 16 1.76 9.68 2.92
CA VAL A 16 0.66 9.46 3.86
C VAL A 16 1.21 8.87 5.15
N GLU A 17 1.00 9.55 6.27
CA GLU A 17 1.16 8.95 7.60
C GLU A 17 -0.19 8.46 8.09
N LEU A 18 -0.28 7.16 8.41
CA LEU A 18 -1.54 6.50 8.74
C LEU A 18 -1.56 6.09 10.21
N VAL A 19 -1.86 7.02 11.11
CA VAL A 19 -2.05 6.76 12.55
C VAL A 19 -3.54 6.58 12.84
N ALA A 20 -4.15 5.53 12.28
CA ALA A 20 -5.59 5.28 12.40
C ALA A 20 -5.92 3.79 12.42
N GLY A 21 -7.03 3.44 13.08
CA GLY A 21 -7.58 2.09 13.05
C GLY A 21 -8.12 1.68 11.66
N ARG A 22 -8.18 0.37 11.40
CA ARG A 22 -8.48 -0.23 10.09
C ARG A 22 -9.69 0.37 9.34
N MET A 23 -10.73 0.76 10.06
CA MET A 23 -11.97 1.33 9.48
C MET A 23 -11.73 2.64 8.70
N ILE A 24 -10.77 3.45 9.12
CA ILE A 24 -10.47 4.75 8.50
C ILE A 24 -9.36 4.58 7.44
N SER A 25 -8.44 3.66 7.69
CA SER A 25 -7.27 3.39 6.84
C SER A 25 -7.61 2.99 5.40
N HIS A 26 -8.64 2.17 5.21
CA HIS A 26 -9.02 1.66 3.87
C HIS A 26 -9.57 2.74 2.93
N PRO A 27 -10.64 3.49 3.30
CA PRO A 27 -11.19 4.51 2.42
C PRO A 27 -10.19 5.65 2.17
N ALA A 28 -9.43 6.09 3.18
CA ALA A 28 -8.43 7.13 3.02
C ALA A 28 -7.33 6.72 2.02
N MET A 29 -6.85 5.47 2.09
CA MET A 29 -5.86 4.95 1.15
C MET A 29 -6.41 4.89 -0.28
N ALA A 30 -7.64 4.38 -0.45
CA ALA A 30 -8.28 4.31 -1.77
C ALA A 30 -8.45 5.71 -2.38
N GLN A 31 -8.89 6.68 -1.57
CA GLN A 31 -9.05 8.07 -1.98
C GLN A 31 -7.72 8.68 -2.45
N HIS A 32 -6.66 8.59 -1.66
CA HIS A 32 -5.35 9.15 -2.04
C HIS A 32 -4.76 8.50 -3.30
N ILE A 33 -4.93 7.19 -3.49
CA ILE A 33 -4.48 6.52 -4.71
C ILE A 33 -5.22 7.09 -5.93
N ALA A 34 -6.53 7.31 -5.81
CA ALA A 34 -7.33 7.85 -6.90
C ALA A 34 -7.03 9.33 -7.19
N GLU A 35 -6.96 10.16 -6.14
CA GLU A 35 -6.69 11.60 -6.26
C GLU A 35 -5.35 11.92 -6.93
N HIS A 36 -4.35 11.08 -6.69
CA HIS A 36 -3.01 11.27 -7.24
C HIS A 36 -2.70 10.37 -8.46
N ASP A 37 -3.68 9.61 -8.96
CA ASP A 37 -3.48 8.59 -10.01
C ASP A 37 -2.23 7.72 -9.74
N ALA A 38 -2.10 7.25 -8.51
CA ALA A 38 -0.86 6.65 -8.04
C ALA A 38 -0.62 5.29 -8.71
N ALA A 39 0.45 5.20 -9.51
CA ALA A 39 0.88 3.93 -10.11
C ALA A 39 1.41 2.92 -9.06
N ALA A 40 1.98 3.42 -7.96
CA ALA A 40 2.54 2.62 -6.89
C ALA A 40 2.43 3.31 -5.52
N VAL A 41 2.31 2.50 -4.47
CA VAL A 41 2.44 2.90 -3.07
C VAL A 41 3.69 2.24 -2.51
N ILE A 42 4.60 3.06 -1.98
CA ILE A 42 5.84 2.61 -1.37
C ILE A 42 5.69 2.71 0.14
N VAL A 43 6.01 1.64 0.86
CA VAL A 43 5.95 1.59 2.31
C VAL A 43 7.30 1.23 2.93
N PRO A 44 7.59 1.67 4.17
CA PRO A 44 8.86 1.34 4.84
C PRO A 44 9.01 -0.14 5.16
N SER A 45 7.90 -0.84 5.40
CA SER A 45 7.89 -2.29 5.68
C SER A 45 6.54 -2.90 5.31
N PHE A 46 6.44 -4.21 5.22
CA PHE A 46 5.19 -4.88 4.86
C PHE A 46 4.08 -4.64 5.90
N GLU A 47 4.44 -4.56 7.18
CA GLU A 47 3.55 -4.34 8.32
C GLU A 47 2.77 -3.02 8.20
N HIS A 48 3.40 -1.98 7.63
CA HIS A 48 2.73 -0.69 7.39
C HIS A 48 1.59 -0.79 6.37
N ALA A 49 1.71 -1.72 5.41
CA ALA A 49 0.68 -1.96 4.41
C ALA A 49 -0.26 -3.10 4.79
N GLU A 50 0.04 -3.89 5.82
CA GLU A 50 -0.62 -5.18 6.05
C GLU A 50 -2.15 -5.05 6.07
N ALA A 51 -2.67 -4.07 6.81
CA ALA A 51 -4.10 -3.85 6.93
C ALA A 51 -4.77 -3.43 5.61
N VAL A 52 -4.08 -2.69 4.74
CA VAL A 52 -4.61 -2.07 3.51
C VAL A 52 -4.05 -2.66 2.22
N ARG A 53 -3.22 -3.71 2.31
CA ARG A 53 -2.46 -4.29 1.18
C ARG A 53 -3.35 -4.68 0.01
N ARG A 54 -4.55 -5.20 0.30
CA ARG A 54 -5.53 -5.59 -0.73
C ARG A 54 -6.09 -4.37 -1.45
N THR A 55 -6.40 -3.29 -0.72
CA THR A 55 -6.83 -2.01 -1.29
C THR A 55 -5.75 -1.45 -2.21
N ILE A 56 -4.51 -1.39 -1.73
CA ILE A 56 -3.38 -0.90 -2.53
C ILE A 56 -3.24 -1.74 -3.79
N THR A 57 -3.09 -3.07 -3.68
CA THR A 57 -2.89 -3.92 -4.86
C THR A 57 -4.10 -3.97 -5.79
N GLY A 58 -5.30 -3.58 -5.35
CA GLY A 58 -6.47 -3.45 -6.22
C GLY A 58 -6.35 -2.29 -7.21
N ALA A 59 -5.66 -1.20 -6.82
CA ALA A 59 -5.62 0.05 -7.58
C ALA A 59 -4.21 0.47 -8.02
N ALA A 60 -3.15 0.01 -7.35
CA ALA A 60 -1.75 0.39 -7.59
C ALA A 60 -0.81 -0.79 -7.32
N ALA A 61 0.48 -0.66 -7.65
CA ALA A 61 1.50 -1.59 -7.13
C ALA A 61 1.82 -1.29 -5.67
N LEU A 62 2.11 -2.32 -4.86
CA LEU A 62 2.66 -2.16 -3.51
C LEU A 62 4.16 -2.47 -3.54
N ILE A 63 4.98 -1.51 -3.14
CA ILE A 63 6.44 -1.66 -3.07
C ILE A 63 6.86 -1.61 -1.60
N THR A 64 7.51 -2.67 -1.16
CA THR A 64 8.23 -2.72 0.12
C THR A 64 9.74 -2.78 -0.17
N PRO A 65 10.63 -2.54 0.81
CA PRO A 65 12.07 -2.68 0.57
C PRO A 65 12.49 -4.09 0.12
N MET A 66 11.71 -5.13 0.45
CA MET A 66 12.05 -6.53 0.16
C MET A 66 11.38 -7.09 -1.10
N ARG A 67 10.19 -6.58 -1.46
CA ARG A 67 9.37 -7.16 -2.53
C ARG A 67 8.42 -6.13 -3.14
N ILE A 68 8.20 -6.30 -4.44
CA ILE A 68 7.17 -5.62 -5.22
C ILE A 68 5.98 -6.56 -5.41
N TYR A 69 4.78 -6.06 -5.14
CA TYR A 69 3.50 -6.73 -5.43
C TYR A 69 2.77 -5.91 -6.50
N PRO A 70 2.55 -6.47 -7.71
CA PRO A 70 1.97 -5.71 -8.80
C PRO A 70 0.49 -5.36 -8.54
N ARG A 71 -0.02 -4.37 -9.28
CA ARG A 71 -1.47 -4.13 -9.35
C ARG A 71 -2.18 -5.41 -9.83
N GLY A 72 -3.30 -5.74 -9.18
CA GLY A 72 -4.03 -6.98 -9.37
C GLY A 72 -3.48 -8.19 -8.61
N HIS A 73 -2.42 -8.04 -7.80
CA HIS A 73 -1.85 -9.16 -7.04
C HIS A 73 -2.90 -9.90 -6.20
N ARG A 74 -2.98 -11.21 -6.39
CA ARG A 74 -3.91 -12.09 -5.69
C ARG A 74 -3.28 -12.58 -4.40
N TRP A 75 -3.66 -11.95 -3.29
CA TRP A 75 -3.27 -12.42 -1.96
C TRP A 75 -3.96 -13.74 -1.63
N PRO A 76 -3.25 -14.73 -1.07
CA PRO A 76 -3.85 -15.99 -0.62
C PRO A 76 -5.02 -15.75 0.35
N ALA A 77 -5.98 -16.67 0.36
CA ALA A 77 -7.25 -16.53 1.09
C ALA A 77 -7.14 -16.68 2.62
N SER A 78 -5.94 -16.91 3.18
CA SER A 78 -5.68 -17.08 4.61
C SER A 78 -4.42 -16.29 4.96
N GLU A 79 -4.34 -15.44 5.99
CA GLU A 79 -4.78 -15.62 7.38
C GLU A 79 -5.69 -14.47 7.85
N THR A 80 -6.99 -14.74 7.98
CA THR A 80 -7.79 -14.09 9.02
C THR A 80 -7.40 -14.79 10.31
N GLY A 81 -6.47 -14.21 11.06
CA GLY A 81 -6.19 -14.66 12.43
C GLY A 81 -7.48 -14.62 13.23
N GLY A 82 -7.93 -15.79 13.67
CA GLY A 82 -9.03 -15.91 14.60
C GLY A 82 -8.68 -15.29 15.96
N ARG A 83 -9.70 -14.65 16.55
CA ARG A 83 -10.03 -14.42 17.97
C ARG A 83 -11.30 -13.55 17.93
N LEU A 84 -12.45 -13.88 18.49
CA LEU A 84 -12.95 -14.94 19.38
C LEU A 84 -14.36 -15.32 18.91
#